data_AF-A0A218UKA8-F1
#
_entry.id   AF-A0A218UKA8-F1
#
_cell.length_a   1.000
_cell.length_b   1.000
_cell.length_c   1.000
_cell.angle_alpha   90.00
_cell.angle_beta   90.00
_cell.angle_gamma   90.00
#
_symmetry.space_group_name_H-M   'P 1'
#
loop_
_entity.id
_entity.type
_entity.pdbx_description
1 polymer ?
#
loop_
_entity_poly.entity_id
_entity_poly.type
_entity_poly.pdbx_seq_one_letter_code
_entity_poly.pdbx_strand_id
1 'polypeptide(L)'
;METLFFIKSIKFEAFLPSMMKILEAGSEDEKMKIIEVFRNVLEHLKKSKASSIAVALVEKILPLFDSEHGRLRELSLWLLRDLLRSVVRRDEKKMRRQMRGALIPLLFRVSDQLPSVAR
;
A
#
# COMPACT_ATOMS: atom_id res chain seq x y z
N MET A 1 -16.57 -24.36 7.66
CA MET A 1 -15.99 -23.39 6.69
C MET A 1 -15.11 -22.32 7.34
N GLU A 2 -15.30 -21.97 8.62
CA GLU A 2 -14.47 -20.96 9.31
C GLU A 2 -13.00 -21.38 9.52
N THR A 3 -12.74 -22.67 9.75
CA THR A 3 -11.39 -23.22 9.98
C THR A 3 -10.47 -23.07 8.78
N LEU A 4 -11.01 -23.18 7.56
CA LEU A 4 -10.25 -23.06 6.30
C LEU A 4 -9.83 -21.60 6.02
N PHE A 5 -10.72 -20.65 6.32
CA PHE A 5 -10.44 -19.21 6.22
C PHE A 5 -9.42 -18.76 7.27
N PHE A 6 -9.52 -19.33 8.48
CA PHE A 6 -8.59 -19.05 9.58
C PHE A 6 -7.17 -19.52 9.26
N ILE A 7 -7.01 -20.75 8.76
CA ILE A 7 -5.71 -21.32 8.33
C ILE A 7 -5.09 -20.51 7.16
N LYS A 8 -5.90 -20.07 6.19
CA LYS A 8 -5.44 -19.20 5.09
C LYS A 8 -4.95 -17.84 5.61
N SER A 9 -5.60 -17.32 6.65
CA SER A 9 -5.23 -16.03 7.27
C SER A 9 -3.98 -16.09 8.15
N ILE A 10 -3.71 -17.22 8.81
CA ILE A 10 -2.50 -17.46 9.61
C ILE A 10 -1.28 -17.51 8.70
N LYS A 11 -1.38 -18.20 7.56
CA LYS A 11 -0.29 -18.26 6.57
C LYS A 11 0.08 -16.86 6.08
N PHE A 12 -0.90 -16.01 5.75
CA PHE A 12 -0.63 -14.66 5.28
C PHE A 12 0.10 -13.78 6.32
N GLU A 13 -0.32 -13.83 7.58
CA GLU A 13 0.32 -13.04 8.65
C GLU A 13 1.79 -13.42 8.85
N ALA A 14 2.11 -14.71 8.78
CA ALA A 14 3.48 -15.19 8.90
C ALA A 14 4.42 -14.63 7.81
N PHE A 15 3.89 -14.36 6.61
CA PHE A 15 4.67 -13.79 5.51
C PHE A 15 4.65 -12.26 5.48
N LEU A 16 3.83 -11.60 6.29
CA LEU A 16 3.67 -10.14 6.27
C LEU A 16 5.00 -9.38 6.43
N PRO A 17 5.88 -9.74 7.39
CA PRO A 17 7.17 -9.07 7.53
C PRO A 17 8.06 -9.24 6.30
N SER A 18 8.09 -10.43 5.71
CA SER A 18 8.88 -10.71 4.51
C SER A 18 8.38 -9.93 3.31
N MET A 19 7.06 -9.86 3.10
CA MET A 19 6.45 -9.07 2.03
C MET A 19 6.74 -7.56 2.20
N MET A 20 6.66 -7.04 3.42
CA MET A 20 7.02 -5.65 3.71
C MET A 20 8.50 -5.37 3.41
N LYS A 21 9.40 -6.30 3.76
CA LYS A 21 10.83 -6.17 3.45
C LYS A 21 11.10 -6.16 1.94
N ILE A 22 10.36 -6.95 1.16
CA ILE A 22 10.44 -6.92 -0.31
C ILE A 22 9.96 -5.57 -0.86
N LEU A 23 8.91 -4.97 -0.30
CA LEU A 23 8.46 -3.64 -0.70
C LEU A 23 9.49 -2.53 -0.45
N GLU A 24 10.36 -2.72 0.53
CA GLU A 24 11.46 -1.79 0.81
C GLU A 24 12.65 -2.05 -0.13
N ALA A 25 13.19 -3.27 -0.12
CA ALA A 25 14.52 -3.57 -0.64
C ALA A 25 14.54 -4.51 -1.85
N GLY A 26 13.39 -5.03 -2.30
CA GLY A 26 13.30 -5.90 -3.47
C GLY A 26 13.51 -5.16 -4.79
N SER A 27 13.71 -5.94 -5.85
CA SER A 27 13.65 -5.46 -7.23
C SER A 27 12.26 -4.91 -7.56
N GLU A 28 12.14 -4.11 -8.62
CA GLU A 28 10.86 -3.57 -9.05
C GLU A 28 9.83 -4.66 -9.39
N ASP A 29 10.29 -5.75 -10.02
CA ASP A 29 9.44 -6.90 -10.33
C ASP A 29 8.92 -7.61 -9.09
N GLU A 30 9.76 -7.79 -8.06
CA GLU A 30 9.33 -8.35 -6.79
C GLU A 30 8.33 -7.42 -6.09
N LYS A 31 8.60 -6.11 -6.08
CA LYS A 31 7.71 -5.10 -5.51
C LYS A 31 6.33 -5.12 -6.17
N MET A 32 6.27 -5.19 -7.51
CA MET A 32 5.02 -5.29 -8.25
C MET A 32 4.22 -6.54 -7.87
N LYS A 33 4.86 -7.71 -7.79
CA LYS A 33 4.21 -8.96 -7.35
C LYS A 33 3.63 -8.84 -5.95
N ILE A 34 4.38 -8.24 -5.03
CA ILE A 34 3.89 -8.04 -3.66
C ILE A 34 2.71 -7.07 -3.61
N ILE A 35 2.73 -6.00 -4.40
CA ILE A 35 1.59 -5.07 -4.51
C ILE A 35 0.33 -5.82 -4.96
N GLU A 36 0.43 -6.67 -5.99
CA GLU A 36 -0.70 -7.47 -6.47
C GLU A 36 -1.23 -8.44 -5.41
N VAL A 37 -0.34 -9.10 -4.66
CA VAL A 37 -0.73 -9.96 -3.54
C VAL A 37 -1.55 -9.18 -2.50
N PHE A 38 -1.10 -7.99 -2.10
CA PHE A 38 -1.83 -7.17 -1.14
C PHE A 38 -3.20 -6.75 -1.66
N ARG A 39 -3.30 -6.31 -2.92
CA ARG A 39 -4.59 -5.94 -3.54
C ARG A 39 -5.59 -7.09 -3.52
N ASN A 40 -5.12 -8.32 -3.80
CA ASN A 40 -5.97 -9.51 -3.81
C ASN A 40 -6.37 -9.96 -2.39
N VAL A 41 -5.49 -9.82 -1.40
CA VAL A 41 -5.76 -10.37 -0.06
C VAL A 41 -6.56 -9.41 0.82
N LEU A 42 -6.34 -8.09 0.71
CA LEU A 42 -6.92 -7.10 1.63
C LEU A 42 -8.46 -7.15 1.67
N GLU A 43 -9.12 -7.33 0.54
CA GLU A 43 -10.59 -7.41 0.45
C GLU A 43 -11.18 -8.66 1.11
N HIS A 44 -10.38 -9.71 1.27
CA HIS A 44 -10.79 -10.97 1.88
C HIS A 44 -10.53 -11.01 3.39
N LEU A 45 -9.87 -10.01 3.96
CA LEU A 45 -9.59 -9.97 5.39
C LEU A 45 -10.76 -9.37 6.17
N LYS A 46 -10.88 -9.74 7.45
CA LYS A 46 -11.79 -9.04 8.38
C LYS A 46 -11.44 -7.55 8.38
N LYS A 47 -12.44 -6.66 8.34
CA LYS A 47 -12.25 -5.20 8.23
C LYS A 47 -11.24 -4.63 9.22
N SER A 48 -11.30 -5.03 10.50
CA SER A 48 -10.35 -4.57 11.53
C SER A 48 -8.90 -4.99 11.25
N LYS A 49 -8.71 -6.18 10.68
CA LYS A 49 -7.40 -6.72 10.29
C LYS A 49 -6.88 -6.04 9.02
N ALA A 50 -7.74 -5.91 8.00
CA ALA A 50 -7.43 -5.17 6.77
C ALA A 50 -6.99 -3.73 7.10
N SER A 51 -7.71 -3.04 7.98
CA SER A 51 -7.38 -1.69 8.44
C SER A 51 -6.02 -1.62 9.13
N SER A 52 -5.72 -2.55 10.05
CA SER A 52 -4.42 -2.61 10.73
C SER A 52 -3.26 -2.81 9.75
N ILE A 53 -3.43 -3.71 8.76
CA ILE A 53 -2.42 -3.97 7.74
C ILE A 53 -2.29 -2.77 6.80
N ALA A 54 -3.39 -2.15 6.39
CA ALA A 54 -3.38 -0.98 5.52
C ALA A 54 -2.57 0.17 6.12
N VAL A 55 -2.74 0.43 7.42
CA VAL A 55 -1.96 1.45 8.12
C VAL A 55 -0.48 1.10 8.21
N ALA A 56 -0.12 -0.18 8.39
CA ALA A 56 1.29 -0.58 8.41
C ALA A 56 1.92 -0.57 7.00
N LEU A 57 1.13 -0.88 5.98
CA LEU A 57 1.60 -0.97 4.60
C LEU A 57 1.82 0.40 3.97
N VAL A 58 1.04 1.40 4.36
CA VAL A 58 1.08 2.71 3.70
C VAL A 58 2.48 3.29 3.70
N GLU A 59 3.22 3.23 4.82
CA GLU A 59 4.60 3.73 4.92
C GLU A 59 5.55 3.07 3.92
N LYS A 60 5.33 1.78 3.62
CA LYS A 60 6.22 1.00 2.74
C LYS A 60 6.00 1.35 1.27
N ILE A 61 4.80 1.80 0.91
CA ILE A 61 4.47 2.14 -0.47
C ILE A 61 4.73 3.60 -0.83
N LEU A 62 4.80 4.52 0.17
CA LEU A 62 5.04 5.95 -0.10
C LEU A 62 6.29 6.19 -0.96
N PRO A 63 7.45 5.55 -0.70
CA PRO A 63 8.65 5.76 -1.52
C PRO A 63 8.50 5.26 -2.96
N LEU A 64 7.55 4.35 -3.23
CA LEU A 64 7.34 3.80 -4.57
C LEU A 64 6.64 4.80 -5.51
N PHE A 65 6.05 5.85 -4.96
CA PHE A 65 5.41 6.91 -5.75
C PHE A 65 6.42 7.73 -6.56
N ASP A 66 7.66 7.79 -6.10
CA ASP A 66 8.76 8.47 -6.79
C ASP A 66 9.59 7.53 -7.67
N SER A 67 9.14 6.30 -7.89
CA SER A 67 9.83 5.38 -8.80
C SER A 67 9.83 5.90 -10.23
N GLU A 68 11.00 5.81 -10.88
CA GLU A 68 11.15 6.02 -12.32
C GLU A 68 10.45 4.94 -13.16
N HIS A 69 10.19 3.77 -12.55
CA HIS A 69 9.41 2.70 -13.17
C HIS A 69 7.92 3.03 -13.15
N GLY A 70 7.41 3.58 -14.27
CA GLY A 70 6.04 4.07 -14.39
C GLY A 70 4.96 3.07 -13.97
N ARG A 71 5.12 1.78 -14.31
CA ARG A 71 4.17 0.72 -13.93
C ARG A 71 4.16 0.44 -12.43
N LEU A 72 5.33 0.38 -11.78
CA LEU A 72 5.43 0.19 -10.34
C LEU A 72 4.78 1.37 -9.60
N ARG A 73 5.03 2.60 -10.07
CA ARG A 73 4.40 3.81 -9.57
C ARG A 73 2.88 3.73 -9.69
N GLU A 74 2.34 3.42 -10.86
CA GLU A 74 0.89 3.30 -11.07
C GLU A 74 0.25 2.25 -10.15
N LEU A 75 0.85 1.05 -10.06
CA LEU A 75 0.36 -0.02 -9.20
C LEU A 75 0.37 0.39 -7.72
N SER A 76 1.39 1.11 -7.27
CA SER A 76 1.47 1.59 -5.89
C SER A 76 0.38 2.63 -5.57
N LEU A 77 0.01 3.49 -6.52
CA LEU A 77 -1.11 4.43 -6.38
C LEU A 77 -2.47 3.70 -6.33
N TRP A 78 -2.64 2.65 -7.12
CA TRP A 78 -3.84 1.82 -7.04
C TRP A 78 -3.96 1.12 -5.69
N LEU A 79 -2.85 0.56 -5.20
CA LEU A 79 -2.81 -0.01 -3.86
C LEU A 79 -3.11 1.03 -2.79
N LEU A 80 -2.58 2.26 -2.88
CA LEU A 80 -2.91 3.34 -1.94
C LEU A 80 -4.42 3.56 -1.85
N ARG A 81 -5.13 3.60 -2.99
CA ARG A 81 -6.60 3.73 -3.00
C ARG A 81 -7.27 2.56 -2.26
N ASP A 82 -6.80 1.35 -2.49
CA ASP A 82 -7.34 0.14 -1.86
C ASP A 82 -7.05 0.14 -0.34
N LEU A 83 -5.88 0.62 0.08
CA LEU A 83 -5.53 0.84 1.49
C LEU A 83 -6.47 1.84 2.15
N LEU A 84 -6.66 3.01 1.53
CA LEU A 84 -7.53 4.06 2.07
C LEU A 84 -8.97 3.59 2.27
N ARG A 85 -9.48 2.76 1.34
CA ARG A 85 -10.83 2.14 1.46
C ARG A 85 -10.92 1.09 2.57
N SER A 86 -9.80 0.48 2.94
CA SER A 86 -9.73 -0.58 3.95
C SER A 86 -9.65 -0.05 5.39
N VAL A 87 -9.32 1.24 5.57
CA VAL A 87 -9.17 1.86 6.89
C VAL A 87 -10.53 2.11 7.54
N VAL A 88 -10.68 1.62 8.77
CA VAL A 88 -11.86 1.93 9.60
C VAL A 88 -11.64 3.17 10.45
N ARG A 89 -12.73 3.81 10.89
CA ARG A 89 -12.71 5.08 11.66
C ARG A 89 -11.67 5.16 12.78
N ARG A 90 -11.51 4.10 13.57
CA ARG A 90 -10.56 4.06 14.69
C ARG A 90 -9.09 4.23 14.26
N ASP A 91 -8.77 3.83 13.03
CA ASP A 91 -7.40 3.79 12.50
C ASP A 91 -7.11 4.98 11.57
N GLU A 92 -8.12 5.78 11.19
CA GLU A 92 -7.98 6.95 10.31
C GLU A 92 -6.96 7.97 10.83
N LYS A 93 -6.95 8.22 12.14
CA LYS A 93 -5.99 9.16 12.76
C LYS A 93 -4.55 8.67 12.56
N LYS A 94 -4.32 7.36 12.65
CA LYS A 94 -3.00 6.76 12.41
C LYS A 94 -2.65 6.81 10.93
N MET A 95 -3.57 6.42 10.03
CA MET A 95 -3.39 6.53 8.57
C MET A 95 -2.98 7.96 8.16
N ARG A 96 -3.71 8.98 8.63
CA ARG A 96 -3.39 10.39 8.33
C ARG A 96 -1.99 10.79 8.80
N ARG A 97 -1.56 10.32 9.98
CA ARG A 97 -0.20 10.61 10.49
C ARG A 97 0.88 10.04 9.59
N GLN A 98 0.70 8.82 9.11
CA GLN A 98 1.66 8.16 8.20
C GLN A 98 1.73 8.88 6.85
N MET A 99 0.59 9.36 6.35
CA MET A 99 0.51 10.02 5.04
C MET A 99 0.97 11.48 5.03
N ARG A 100 1.02 12.17 6.18
CA ARG A 100 1.32 13.61 6.25
C ARG A 100 2.60 14.00 5.50
N GLY A 101 3.65 13.18 5.58
CA GLY A 101 4.92 13.46 4.90
C GLY A 101 4.92 13.17 3.39
N ALA A 102 4.07 12.26 2.92
CA ALA A 102 4.08 11.81 1.52
C ALA A 102 3.05 12.49 0.62
N LEU A 103 2.04 13.12 1.20
CA LEU A 103 1.05 13.88 0.43
C LEU A 103 1.67 15.08 -0.28
N ILE A 104 2.65 15.73 0.34
CA ILE A 104 3.32 16.90 -0.23
C ILE A 104 4.09 16.52 -1.51
N PRO A 105 5.02 15.55 -1.51
CA PRO A 105 5.69 15.08 -2.73
C PRO A 105 4.74 14.65 -3.85
N LEU A 106 3.66 13.92 -3.51
CA LEU A 106 2.65 13.50 -4.47
C LEU A 106 1.98 14.69 -5.18
N LEU A 107 1.62 15.74 -4.43
CA LEU A 107 0.98 16.92 -4.99
C LEU A 107 1.92 17.71 -5.91
N PHE A 108 3.18 17.87 -5.53
CA PHE A 108 4.18 18.54 -6.37
C PHE A 108 4.40 17.77 -7.69
N ARG A 109 4.56 16.45 -7.63
CA ARG A 109 4.78 15.62 -8.83
C ARG A 109 3.61 15.65 -9.82
N VAL A 110 2.37 15.69 -9.34
CA VAL A 110 1.18 15.86 -10.20
C VAL A 110 1.19 17.22 -10.88
N SER A 111 1.68 18.26 -10.21
CA SER A 111 1.79 19.61 -10.75
C SER A 111 2.88 19.70 -11.82
N ASP A 112 4.03 19.08 -11.59
CA ASP A 112 5.15 19.06 -12.55
C ASP A 112 4.81 18.28 -13.84
N GLN A 113 3.92 17.29 -13.76
CA GLN A 113 3.43 16.53 -14.91
C GLN A 113 2.35 17.27 -15.72
N LEU A 114 1.82 18.39 -15.22
CA LEU A 114 0.88 19.24 -15.96
C LEU A 114 1.67 20.26 -16.79
N PRO A 115 1.60 20.20 -18.14
CA PRO A 115 2.36 21.09 -19.03
C PRO A 115 2.08 22.58 -18.79
N SER A 116 0.94 22.93 -18.18
CA SER A 116 0.57 24.31 -17.87
C SER A 116 1.30 24.91 -16.66
N VAL A 117 2.02 24.09 -15.88
CA VAL A 117 2.71 24.51 -14.64
C VAL A 117 4.24 24.34 -14.75
N ALA A 118 4.72 23.45 -15.63
CA ALA A 118 6.13 23.36 -15.98
C ALA A 118 6.55 24.59 -16.81
N ARG A 119 7.09 25.62 -16.14
CA ARG A 119 7.79 26.75 -16.76
C ARG A 119 9.17 26.89 -16.15
#